data_AF-H4F259-F1
#
_entry.id   AF-H4F259-F1
#
_cell.length_a   1.000
_cell.length_b   1.000
_cell.length_c   1.000
_cell.angle_alpha   90.00
_cell.angle_beta   90.00
_cell.angle_gamma   90.00
#
_symmetry.space_group_name_H-M   'P 1'
#
loop_
_entity.id
_entity.type
_entity.pdbx_description
1 polymer ?
#
loop_
_entity_poly.entity_id
_entity_poly.type
_entity_poly.pdbx_seq_one_letter_code
_entity_poly.pdbx_strand_id
1 'polypeptide(L)'
;MTSTVTAAAVSKNFGAYQDAAVREPVIITKNGRPRTVLIAYEDYLRLARRDRRVEVTAMLGDDDLAVVEASDMEPGLDHLDRELVTSKNAAS
;
A
#
# COMPACT_ATOMS: atom_id res chain seq x y z
N MET A 1 -16.48 3.20 13.29
CA MET A 1 -17.00 2.17 12.37
C MET A 1 -17.24 2.79 11.00
N THR A 2 -16.58 2.27 9.95
CA THR A 2 -16.74 2.70 8.56
C THR A 2 -18.22 2.80 8.14
N SER A 3 -18.65 4.00 7.74
CA SER A 3 -20.04 4.24 7.35
C SER A 3 -20.28 3.86 5.90
N THR A 4 -21.43 3.25 5.60
CA THR A 4 -21.87 2.93 4.23
C THR A 4 -23.10 3.75 3.87
N VAL A 5 -22.99 4.55 2.81
CA VAL A 5 -24.02 5.53 2.42
C VAL A 5 -24.29 5.48 0.92
N THR A 6 -25.44 6.01 0.50
CA THR A 6 -25.78 6.11 -0.92
C THR A 6 -25.18 7.38 -1.53
N ALA A 7 -24.89 7.36 -2.83
CA ALA A 7 -24.47 8.56 -3.54
C ALA A 7 -25.44 9.74 -3.35
N ALA A 8 -26.76 9.46 -3.34
CA ALA A 8 -27.78 10.48 -3.10
C ALA A 8 -27.71 11.11 -1.70
N ALA A 9 -27.37 10.33 -0.66
CA ALA A 9 -27.18 10.86 0.69
C ALA A 9 -25.95 11.76 0.75
N VAL A 10 -24.85 11.35 0.09
CA VAL A 10 -23.62 12.16 0.00
C VAL A 10 -23.88 13.49 -0.71
N SER A 11 -24.58 13.49 -1.84
CA SER A 11 -24.89 14.74 -2.56
C SER A 11 -25.74 15.70 -1.73
N LYS A 12 -26.64 15.19 -0.88
CA LYS A 12 -27.50 16.03 -0.02
C LYS A 12 -26.74 16.65 1.15
N ASN A 13 -25.83 15.91 1.78
CA ASN A 13 -25.13 16.33 3.00
C ASN A 13 -23.61 16.26 2.84
N PHE A 14 -23.07 16.77 1.74
CA PHE A 14 -21.67 16.55 1.36
C PHE A 14 -20.67 16.96 2.45
N GLY A 15 -20.85 18.15 3.05
CA GLY A 15 -19.94 18.65 4.10
C GLY A 15 -19.84 17.71 5.31
N ALA A 16 -20.97 17.17 5.78
CA ALA A 16 -20.98 16.24 6.92
C ALA A 16 -20.23 14.94 6.61
N TYR A 17 -20.33 14.44 5.37
CA TYR A 17 -19.59 13.23 4.95
C TYR A 17 -18.13 13.51 4.66
N GLN A 18 -17.78 14.73 4.25
CA GLN A 18 -16.39 15.17 4.16
C GLN A 18 -15.74 15.19 5.55
N ASP A 19 -16.39 15.80 6.55
CA ASP A 19 -15.92 15.83 7.93
C ASP A 19 -15.84 14.43 8.55
N ALA A 20 -16.77 13.55 8.20
CA ALA A 20 -16.72 12.15 8.61
C ALA A 20 -15.52 11.41 7.99
N ALA A 21 -15.28 11.62 6.69
CA ALA A 21 -14.20 11.00 5.93
C ALA A 21 -12.79 11.40 6.39
N VAL A 22 -12.65 12.53 7.10
CA VAL A 22 -11.40 12.91 7.78
C VAL A 22 -11.09 11.99 8.96
N ARG A 23 -12.12 11.45 9.63
CA ARG A 23 -11.96 10.58 10.81
C ARG A 23 -11.94 9.11 10.45
N GLU A 24 -12.85 8.69 9.57
CA GLU A 24 -12.98 7.30 9.15
C GLU A 24 -13.47 7.22 7.70
N PRO A 25 -13.05 6.20 6.91
CA PRO A 25 -13.50 6.05 5.53
C PRO A 25 -15.03 5.94 5.41
N VAL A 26 -15.57 6.50 4.32
CA VAL A 26 -17.00 6.42 4.00
C VAL A 26 -17.18 5.66 2.69
N ILE A 27 -17.89 4.53 2.74
CA ILE A 27 -18.21 3.71 1.57
C ILE A 27 -19.44 4.30 0.88
N ILE A 28 -19.30 4.66 -0.40
CA ILE A 28 -20.37 5.20 -1.22
C ILE A 28 -20.89 4.09 -2.14
N THR A 29 -22.20 3.88 -2.06
CA THR A 29 -22.90 2.84 -2.82
C THR A 29 -23.73 3.43 -3.96
N LYS A 30 -23.92 2.62 -5.01
CA LYS A 30 -24.89 2.82 -6.07
C LYS A 30 -25.71 1.54 -6.22
N ASN A 31 -27.04 1.64 -6.18
CA ASN A 31 -27.94 0.49 -6.25
C ASN A 31 -27.61 -0.61 -5.22
N GLY A 32 -27.29 -0.21 -3.98
CA GLY A 32 -26.96 -1.12 -2.89
C GLY A 32 -25.56 -1.75 -2.94
N ARG A 33 -24.75 -1.46 -3.97
CA ARG A 33 -23.40 -2.01 -4.12
C ARG A 33 -22.33 -0.93 -3.87
N PRO A 34 -21.29 -1.21 -3.06
CA PRO A 34 -20.13 -0.32 -2.94
C PRO A 34 -19.54 0.01 -4.31
N ARG A 35 -19.24 1.29 -4.55
CA ARG A 35 -18.70 1.77 -5.83
C ARG A 35 -17.43 2.58 -5.64
N THR A 36 -17.42 3.46 -4.64
CA THR A 36 -16.29 4.32 -4.32
C THR A 36 -16.18 4.48 -2.80
N VAL A 37 -15.03 4.97 -2.34
CA VAL A 37 -14.79 5.32 -0.94
C VAL A 37 -14.34 6.78 -0.92
N LEU A 38 -14.84 7.55 0.06
CA LEU A 38 -14.35 8.87 0.40
C LEU A 38 -13.42 8.74 1.63
N ILE A 39 -12.23 9.30 1.53
CA ILE A 39 -11.20 9.31 2.57
C ILE A 39 -10.54 10.69 2.64
N ALA A 40 -9.88 10.96 3.77
CA ALA A 40 -8.97 12.08 3.89
C ALA A 40 -7.91 12.06 2.78
N TYR A 41 -7.49 13.24 2.33
CA TYR A 41 -6.43 13.38 1.35
C TYR A 41 -5.10 12.75 1.82
N GLU A 42 -4.76 12.92 3.10
CA GLU A 42 -3.54 12.34 3.68
C GLU A 42 -3.57 10.80 3.68
N ASP A 43 -4.74 10.21 3.93
CA ASP A 43 -4.94 8.77 3.86
C ASP A 43 -4.80 8.27 2.41
N TYR A 44 -5.34 9.01 1.44
CA TYR A 44 -5.13 8.73 0.03
C TYR A 44 -3.65 8.76 -0.32
N LEU A 45 -2.89 9.78 0.10
CA LEU A 45 -1.45 9.86 -0.15
C LEU A 45 -0.68 8.71 0.51
N ARG A 46 -1.03 8.33 1.75
CA ARG A 46 -0.41 7.19 2.43
C ARG A 46 -0.68 5.88 1.68
N LEU A 47 -1.90 5.70 1.17
CA LEU A 47 -2.27 4.52 0.39
C LEU A 47 -1.57 4.50 -0.96
N ALA A 48 -1.59 5.62 -1.70
CA ALA A 48 -0.94 5.77 -3.00
C ALA A 48 0.58 5.51 -2.92
N ARG A 49 1.23 5.95 -1.82
CA ARG A 49 2.66 5.65 -1.57
C ARG A 49 2.94 4.16 -1.34
N ARG A 50 1.98 3.40 -0.82
CA ARG A 50 2.10 1.95 -0.60
C ARG A 50 1.70 1.11 -1.82
N ASP A 51 1.03 1.71 -2.81
CA ASP A 51 0.41 0.95 -3.91
C ASP A 51 1.43 0.42 -4.93
N ARG A 52 2.64 1.01 -5.05
CA ARG A 52 3.85 0.37 -5.61
C ARG A 52 5.00 1.38 -5.77
N ARG A 53 6.12 1.17 -5.09
CA ARG A 53 7.45 1.50 -5.66
C ARG A 53 8.05 0.21 -6.18
N VAL A 54 7.59 -0.25 -7.35
CA VAL A 54 8.39 -1.17 -8.16
C VAL A 54 9.33 -0.28 -8.95
N GLU A 55 10.50 -0.04 -8.38
CA GLU A 55 11.60 0.56 -9.11
C GLU A 55 12.35 -0.56 -9.81
N VAL A 56 12.68 -0.33 -11.08
CA VAL A 56 13.49 -1.27 -11.85
C VAL A 56 14.87 -1.26 -11.22
N THR A 57 15.46 -2.43 -10.97
CA THR A 57 16.81 -2.54 -10.37
C THR A 57 17.86 -1.74 -11.14
N ALA A 58 17.67 -1.54 -12.45
CA ALA A 58 18.52 -0.71 -13.29
C ALA A 58 18.50 0.80 -12.96
N MET A 59 17.57 1.25 -12.11
CA MET A 59 17.45 2.63 -11.65
C MET A 59 18.00 2.83 -10.22
N LEU A 60 18.50 1.77 -9.58
CA LEU A 60 19.25 1.91 -8.33
C LEU A 60 20.51 2.73 -8.62
N GLY A 61 20.72 3.80 -7.85
CA GLY A 61 21.98 4.54 -7.90
C GLY A 61 23.10 3.75 -7.22
N ASP A 62 24.34 4.15 -7.46
CA ASP A 62 25.52 3.53 -6.86
C ASP A 62 25.46 3.56 -5.31
N ASP A 63 24.91 4.63 -4.73
CA ASP A 63 24.73 4.78 -3.27
C ASP A 63 23.75 3.74 -2.70
N ASP A 64 22.63 3.51 -3.38
CA ASP A 64 21.63 2.52 -2.95
C ASP A 64 22.17 1.09 -3.09
N LEU A 65 22.95 0.83 -4.15
CA LEU A 65 23.62 -0.46 -4.36
C LEU A 65 24.65 -0.74 -3.28
N ALA A 66 25.45 0.25 -2.90
CA ALA A 66 26.43 0.12 -1.82
C ALA A 66 25.78 -0.21 -0.47
N VAL A 67 24.60 0.36 -0.18
CA VAL A 67 23.85 0.03 1.04
C VAL A 67 23.36 -1.41 1.02
N VAL A 68 22.88 -1.91 -0.12
CA VAL A 68 22.46 -3.30 -0.26
C VAL A 68 23.64 -4.26 -0.13
N GLU A 69 24.78 -3.95 -0.73
CA GLU A 69 25.99 -4.78 -0.63
C GLU A 69 26.57 -4.84 0.79
N ALA A 70 26.47 -3.74 1.54
CA ALA A 70 26.90 -3.67 2.93
C ALA A 70 25.86 -4.20 3.94
N SER A 71 24.68 -4.60 3.47
CA SER A 71 23.62 -5.11 4.35
C SER A 71 23.89 -6.56 4.75
N ASP A 72 24.04 -6.79 6.04
CA ASP A 72 24.14 -8.14 6.61
C ASP A 72 22.78 -8.64 7.10
N MET A 73 22.57 -9.96 7.01
CA MET A 73 21.42 -10.63 7.59
C MET A 73 21.45 -10.56 9.12
N GLU A 74 20.27 -10.50 9.75
CA GLU A 74 20.16 -10.49 11.20
C GLU A 74 20.73 -11.81 11.80
N PRO A 75 21.52 -11.75 12.89
CA PRO A 75 22.08 -12.95 13.52
C PRO A 75 21.01 -13.97 13.90
N GLY A 76 21.23 -15.25 13.59
CA GLY A 76 20.27 -16.34 13.86
C GLY A 76 19.43 -16.76 12.64
N LEU A 77 19.59 -16.07 11.51
CA LEU A 77 19.00 -16.46 10.23
C LEU A 77 19.89 -17.36 9.37
N ASP A 78 21.03 -17.83 9.88
CA ASP A 78 22.01 -18.70 9.20
C ASP A 78 21.38 -19.96 8.58
N HIS A 79 20.26 -20.43 9.13
CA HIS A 79 19.52 -21.57 8.60
C HIS A 79 18.96 -21.32 7.18
N LEU A 80 18.80 -20.06 6.78
CA LEU A 80 18.34 -19.65 5.45
C LEU A 80 19.44 -19.76 4.38
N ASP A 81 20.72 -19.88 4.76
CA ASP A 81 21.81 -20.10 3.80
C ASP A 81 21.64 -21.40 3.02
N ARG A 82 20.86 -22.35 3.57
CA ARG A 82 20.48 -23.59 2.87
C ARG A 82 19.69 -23.32 1.59
N GLU A 83 18.95 -22.21 1.52
CA GLU A 83 18.14 -21.84 0.35
C GLU A 83 18.98 -21.32 -0.83
N LEU A 84 20.20 -20.82 -0.57
CA LEU A 84 21.13 -20.37 -1.63
C LEU A 84 21.55 -21.54 -2.54
N VAL A 85 21.63 -22.75 -1.99
CA VAL A 85 21.99 -23.96 -2.75
C VAL A 85 20.84 -24.43 -3.64
N THR A 86 19.59 -24.21 -3.22
CA THR A 86 18.38 -24.59 -3.97
C THR A 86 18.18 -23.69 -5.20
N SER A 87 18.50 -22.40 -5.09
CA SER A 87 18.38 -21.42 -6.18
C SER A 87 19.33 -21.69 -7.36
N LYS A 88 20.53 -22.20 -7.09
CA LYS A 88 21.54 -22.46 -8.14
C LYS A 88 21.10 -23.52 -9.16
N ASN A 89 20.11 -24.35 -8.82
CA ASN A 89 19.56 -25.39 -9.69
C ASN A 89 18.32 -24.94 -10.48
N ALA A 90 17.83 -23.70 -10.30
CA ALA A 90 16.65 -23.17 -11.00
C ALA A 90 17.01 -22.22 -12.16
N ALA A 91 18.30 -21.98 -12.41
CA ALA A 91 18.82 -21.12 -13.48
C ALA A 91 19.72 -21.87 -14.47
N SER A 92 19.39 -23.12 -14.80
CA SER A 92 19.96 -23.85 -15.94
C SER A 92 18.86 -24.33 -16.88
#